data_AF-A0A0C2XLY9-F1
#
_entry.id   AF-A0A0C2XLY9-F1
#
_cell.length_a   1.000
_cell.length_b   1.000
_cell.length_c   1.000
_cell.angle_alpha   90.00
_cell.angle_beta   90.00
_cell.angle_gamma   90.00
#
_symmetry.space_group_name_H-M   'P 1'
#
loop_
_entity.id
_entity.type
_entity.pdbx_description
1 polymer ?
#
loop_
_entity_poly.entity_id
_entity_poly.type
_entity_poly.pdbx_seq_one_letter_code
_entity_poly.pdbx_strand_id
1 'polypeptide(L)'
;MNGLTAVFGGFVAYGVSYGDPKVLAPYKVIYILLGGLAILVGICVLIWLPDSPVHAQFLTKEERIAALERVRDDQVGTENKILKKAQIWEAITDIRTWLIVLSTLFCERYTKFRFGR
;
A
#
# COMPACT_ATOMS: atom_id res chain seq x y z
N MET A 1 -0.26 -14.63 -11.09
CA MET A 1 -1.69 -14.63 -11.48
C MET A 1 -2.26 -13.24 -11.19
N ASN A 2 -2.27 -12.33 -12.18
CA ASN A 2 -2.81 -10.96 -12.05
C ASN A 2 -3.61 -10.60 -13.32
N GLY A 3 -4.44 -11.53 -13.82
CA GLY A 3 -5.13 -11.35 -15.10
C GLY A 3 -6.06 -10.14 -15.10
N LEU A 4 -6.77 -9.91 -13.99
CA LEU A 4 -7.63 -8.74 -13.81
C LEU A 4 -6.83 -7.43 -13.95
N THR A 5 -5.67 -7.35 -13.30
CA THR A 5 -4.80 -6.17 -13.35
C THR A 5 -4.30 -5.89 -14.77
N ALA A 6 -4.00 -6.95 -15.54
CA ALA A 6 -3.59 -6.82 -16.94
C ALA A 6 -4.74 -6.33 -17.84
N VAL A 7 -5.97 -6.80 -17.62
CA VAL A 7 -7.16 -6.36 -18.38
C VAL A 7 -7.46 -4.88 -18.10
N PHE A 8 -7.49 -4.48 -16.82
CA PHE A 8 -7.68 -3.07 -16.46
C PHE A 8 -6.53 -2.18 -16.95
N GLY A 9 -5.28 -2.63 -16.81
CA GLY A 9 -4.11 -1.91 -17.33
C GLY A 9 -4.16 -1.72 -18.84
N GLY A 10 -4.58 -2.74 -19.59
CA GLY A 10 -4.76 -2.68 -21.04
C GLY A 10 -5.88 -1.71 -21.47
N PHE A 11 -6.99 -1.68 -20.74
CA PHE A 11 -8.08 -0.75 -21.00
C PHE A 11 -7.65 0.72 -20.79
N VAL A 12 -6.93 1.00 -19.70
CA VAL A 12 -6.38 2.34 -19.44
C VAL A 12 -5.36 2.74 -20.51
N ALA A 13 -4.48 1.83 -20.93
CA ALA A 13 -3.50 2.08 -21.99
C ALA A 13 -4.17 2.38 -23.34
N TYR A 14 -5.28 1.71 -23.67
CA TYR A 14 -6.08 2.01 -24.85
C TYR A 14 -6.69 3.41 -24.79
N GLY A 15 -7.28 3.78 -23.64
CA GLY A 15 -7.85 5.13 -23.45
C GLY A 15 -6.83 6.26 -23.58
N VAL A 16 -5.60 6.05 -23.09
CA VAL A 16 -4.49 7.02 -23.22
C VAL A 16 -4.02 7.13 -24.68
N SER A 17 -4.10 6.05 -25.46
CA SER A 17 -3.65 6.00 -26.86
C SER A 17 -4.62 6.71 -27.82
N TYR A 18 -5.86 6.98 -27.41
CA TYR A 18 -6.84 7.71 -28.21
C TYR A 18 -6.63 9.24 -28.15
N GLY A 19 -5.86 9.73 -27.18
CA GLY A 19 -5.58 11.16 -27.01
C GLY A 19 -4.60 11.70 -28.05
N ASP A 20 -4.86 12.92 -28.52
CA ASP A 20 -4.02 13.58 -29.51
C ASP A 20 -2.69 14.04 -28.86
N PRO A 21 -1.51 13.49 -29.26
CA PRO A 21 -0.25 13.73 -28.57
C PRO A 21 0.25 15.18 -28.68
N LYS A 22 -0.33 15.98 -29.59
CA LYS A 22 0.00 17.40 -29.78
C LYS A 22 -0.54 18.30 -28.66
N VAL A 23 -1.58 17.87 -27.95
CA VAL A 23 -2.20 18.64 -26.86
C VAL A 23 -1.65 18.20 -25.50
N LEU A 24 -1.54 16.89 -25.27
CA LEU A 24 -1.05 16.32 -24.02
C LEU A 24 -0.21 15.07 -24.29
N ALA A 25 0.98 15.03 -23.70
CA ALA A 25 1.84 13.86 -23.78
C ALA A 25 1.19 12.66 -23.04
N PRO A 26 1.19 11.44 -23.62
CA PRO A 26 0.52 10.27 -23.05
C PRO A 26 0.86 9.98 -21.58
N TYR A 27 2.13 10.16 -21.19
CA TYR A 27 2.58 9.93 -19.82
C TYR A 27 1.90 10.87 -18.81
N LYS A 28 1.61 12.12 -19.21
CA LYS A 28 0.93 13.10 -18.32
C LYS A 28 -0.51 12.69 -18.06
N VAL A 29 -1.19 12.12 -19.06
CA VAL A 29 -2.57 11.64 -18.95
C VAL A 29 -2.66 10.53 -17.89
N ILE A 30 -1.68 9.62 -17.87
CA ILE A 30 -1.58 8.52 -16.89
C ILE A 30 -1.43 9.08 -15.47
N TYR A 31 -0.54 10.06 -15.26
CA TYR A 31 -0.34 10.66 -13.94
C TYR A 31 -1.57 11.40 -13.42
N ILE A 32 -2.30 12.10 -14.31
CA ILE A 32 -3.54 12.80 -13.94
C ILE A 32 -4.63 11.78 -13.57
N LEU A 33 -4.79 10.71 -14.35
CA LEU A 33 -5.77 9.65 -14.07
C LEU A 33 -5.48 8.96 -12.73
N LEU A 34 -4.24 8.50 -12.54
CA LEU A 34 -3.86 7.76 -11.33
C LEU A 34 -3.86 8.68 -10.11
N GLY A 35 -3.35 9.91 -10.24
CA GLY A 35 -3.34 10.90 -9.18
C GLY A 35 -4.75 11.33 -8.77
N GLY A 36 -5.64 11.55 -9.75
CA GLY A 36 -7.04 11.86 -9.49
C GLY A 36 -7.77 10.73 -8.77
N LEU A 37 -7.56 9.48 -9.20
CA LEU A 37 -8.11 8.30 -8.53
C LEU A 37 -7.58 8.19 -7.08
N ALA A 38 -6.29 8.43 -6.85
CA ALA A 38 -5.70 8.41 -5.52
C ALA A 38 -6.29 9.50 -4.61
N ILE A 39 -6.52 10.71 -5.12
CA ILE A 39 -7.17 11.79 -4.37
C ILE A 39 -8.61 11.42 -4.01
N LEU A 40 -9.38 10.88 -4.95
CA LEU A 40 -10.75 10.43 -4.70
C LEU A 40 -10.80 9.37 -3.59
N VAL A 41 -9.94 8.34 -3.70
CA VAL A 41 -9.82 7.31 -2.67
C VAL A 41 -9.37 7.90 -1.34
N GLY A 42 -8.42 8.84 -1.36
CA GLY A 42 -7.96 9.55 -0.16
C GLY A 42 -9.08 10.32 0.54
N ILE A 43 -9.93 11.02 -0.21
CA ILE A 43 -11.11 11.72 0.33
C ILE A 43 -12.10 10.71 0.93
N CYS A 44 -12.37 9.61 0.22
CA CYS A 44 -13.23 8.53 0.73
C CYS A 44 -12.69 7.96 2.05
N VAL A 45 -11.38 7.75 2.14
CA VAL A 45 -10.73 7.28 3.36
C VAL A 45 -10.85 8.31 4.48
N LEU A 46 -10.63 9.61 4.22
CA LEU A 46 -10.80 10.65 5.24
C LEU A 46 -12.22 10.74 5.79
N ILE A 47 -13.24 10.43 4.97
CA ILE A 47 -14.65 10.46 5.40
C ILE A 47 -15.04 9.18 6.13
N TRP A 48 -14.59 8.01 5.64
CA TRP A 48 -15.07 6.71 6.14
C TRP A 48 -14.14 6.03 7.14
N LEU A 49 -12.86 6.39 7.22
CA LEU A 49 -11.89 5.75 8.10
C LEU A 49 -11.70 6.56 9.40
N PRO A 50 -12.27 6.13 10.52
CA PRO A 50 -12.04 6.76 11.83
C PRO A 50 -10.61 6.46 12.33
N ASP A 51 -9.90 7.47 12.83
CA ASP A 51 -8.52 7.35 13.35
C ASP A 51 -8.35 6.40 14.54
N SER A 52 -9.45 5.94 15.16
CA SER A 52 -9.39 4.91 16.19
C SER A 52 -10.67 4.06 16.22
N PRO A 53 -10.58 2.78 16.62
CA PRO A 53 -11.75 1.94 16.85
C PRO A 53 -12.71 2.52 17.92
N VAL A 54 -12.21 3.44 18.75
CA VAL A 54 -12.99 4.19 19.76
C VAL A 54 -13.85 5.28 19.11
N HIS A 55 -13.35 5.93 18.06
CA HIS A 55 -14.05 6.96 17.27
C HIS A 55 -14.81 6.39 16.06
N ALA A 56 -14.89 5.06 15.91
CA ALA A 56 -15.57 4.44 14.79
C ALA A 56 -17.08 4.70 14.80
N GLN A 57 -17.48 5.76 14.12
CA GLN A 57 -18.86 6.22 13.96
C GLN A 57 -19.78 5.22 13.26
N PHE A 58 -19.23 4.15 12.65
CA PHE A 58 -19.98 3.08 12.00
C PHE A 58 -20.26 1.86 12.91
N LEU A 59 -19.57 1.71 14.06
CA LEU A 59 -19.76 0.56 14.96
C LEU A 59 -20.69 0.90 16.12
N THR A 60 -21.59 -0.04 16.45
CA THR A 60 -22.39 0.00 17.69
C THR A 60 -21.49 -0.21 18.92
N LYS A 61 -21.97 0.17 20.12
CA LYS A 61 -21.17 0.09 21.36
C LYS A 61 -20.60 -1.31 21.62
N GLU A 62 -21.35 -2.36 21.31
CA GLU A 62 -20.91 -3.76 21.51
C GLU A 62 -19.81 -4.16 20.50
N GLU A 63 -19.96 -3.79 19.23
CA GLU A 63 -18.95 -4.06 18.20
C GLU A 63 -17.64 -3.31 18.49
N ARG A 64 -17.71 -2.10 19.06
CA ARG A 64 -16.51 -1.34 19.48
C ARG A 64 -15.76 -2.05 20.59
N ILE A 65 -16.45 -2.65 21.55
CA ILE A 65 -15.83 -3.41 22.65
C ILE A 65 -15.14 -4.66 22.10
N ALA A 66 -15.82 -5.42 21.24
CA ALA A 66 -15.24 -6.59 20.58
C ALA A 66 -14.03 -6.23 19.67
N ALA A 67 -14.10 -5.11 18.96
CA ALA A 67 -12.98 -4.62 18.15
C ALA A 67 -11.79 -4.17 19.02
N LEU A 68 -12.05 -3.52 20.14
CA LEU A 68 -11.00 -3.12 21.09
C LEU A 68 -10.34 -4.34 21.74
N GLU A 69 -11.12 -5.37 22.08
CA GLU A 69 -10.60 -6.63 22.61
C GLU A 69 -9.73 -7.36 21.58
N ARG A 70 -10.14 -7.40 20.31
CA ARG A 70 -9.28 -7.91 19.23
C ARG A 70 -7.99 -7.12 19.06
N VAL A 71 -8.04 -5.78 19.06
CA VAL A 71 -6.83 -4.95 18.95
C VAL A 71 -5.91 -5.15 20.16
N ARG A 72 -6.48 -5.36 21.35
CA ARG A 72 -5.72 -5.71 22.56
C ARG A 72 -5.05 -7.09 22.42
N ASP A 73 -5.75 -8.06 21.86
CA ASP A 73 -5.23 -9.41 21.62
C ASP A 73 -4.22 -9.47 20.47
N ASP A 74 -4.34 -8.62 19.44
CA ASP A 74 -3.45 -8.51 18.28
C ASP A 74 -2.06 -7.93 18.63
N GLN A 75 -1.77 -7.66 19.90
CA GLN A 75 -0.48 -7.14 20.40
C GLN A 75 0.04 -5.89 19.67
N VAL A 76 -0.80 -5.21 18.89
CA VAL A 76 -0.53 -3.86 18.38
C VAL A 76 -0.76 -2.94 19.57
N GLY A 77 0.25 -2.93 20.46
CA GLY A 77 0.21 -2.19 21.70
C GLY A 77 -0.20 -0.75 21.44
N THR A 78 -1.15 -0.26 22.24
CA THR A 78 -1.59 1.12 22.33
C THR A 78 -0.47 2.07 21.90
N GLU A 79 -0.73 2.82 20.83
CA GLU A 79 0.24 3.67 20.13
C GLU A 79 1.21 4.34 21.11
N ASN A 80 2.41 3.76 21.26
CA ASN A 80 3.45 4.33 22.10
C ASN A 80 4.26 5.30 21.25
N LYS A 81 3.99 6.60 21.38
CA LYS A 81 4.73 7.68 20.70
C LYS A 81 6.19 7.84 21.16
N ILE A 82 6.71 6.90 21.95
CA ILE A 82 8.08 6.94 22.50
C ILE A 82 8.94 5.92 21.74
N LEU A 83 9.87 6.44 20.94
CA LEU A 83 10.84 5.61 20.21
C LEU A 83 11.84 4.97 21.18
N LYS A 84 11.78 3.64 21.32
CA LYS A 84 12.74 2.88 22.12
C LYS A 84 13.95 2.54 21.26
N LYS A 85 15.11 3.14 21.57
CA LYS A 85 16.39 2.86 20.86
C LYS A 85 16.77 1.37 20.84
N ALA A 86 16.37 0.61 21.86
CA ALA A 86 16.57 -0.84 21.91
C ALA A 86 15.84 -1.58 20.76
N GLN A 87 14.60 -1.19 20.45
CA GLN A 87 13.81 -1.79 19.35
C GLN A 87 14.42 -1.48 17.98
N ILE A 88 15.07 -0.31 17.84
CA ILE A 88 15.78 0.06 16.61
C ILE A 88 16.95 -0.91 16.38
N TRP A 89 17.72 -1.21 17.43
CA TRP A 89 18.86 -2.13 17.31
C TRP A 89 18.39 -3.59 17.14
N GLU A 90 17.29 -3.97 17.78
CA GLU A 90 16.69 -5.30 17.56
C GLU A 90 16.22 -5.46 16.10
N ALA A 91 15.57 -4.45 15.53
CA ALA A 91 15.13 -4.47 14.14
C ALA A 91 16.29 -4.53 13.13
N ILE A 92 17.41 -3.83 13.39
CA ILE A 92 18.59 -3.88 12.50
C ILE A 92 19.30 -5.24 12.59
N THR A 93 19.23 -5.92 13.73
CA THR A 93 19.90 -7.23 13.91
C THR A 93 19.00 -8.41 13.55
N ASP A 94 17.75 -8.16 13.13
CA ASP A 94 16.81 -9.23 12.80
C ASP A 94 17.24 -10.00 11.54
N ILE A 95 17.72 -11.22 11.75
CA ILE A 95 18.16 -12.16 10.71
C ILE A 95 17.06 -12.45 9.67
N ARG A 96 15.78 -12.48 10.07
CA ARG A 96 14.68 -12.76 9.14
C ARG A 96 14.56 -11.64 8.11
N THR A 97 14.71 -10.40 8.54
CA THR A 97 14.71 -9.22 7.67
C THR A 97 15.86 -9.32 6.66
N TRP A 98 17.07 -9.69 7.11
CA TRP A 98 18.21 -9.87 6.23
C TRP A 98 18.05 -11.03 5.23
N LEU A 99 17.39 -12.12 5.62
CA LEU A 99 17.08 -13.23 4.70
C LEU A 99 16.14 -12.81 3.57
N ILE A 100 15.14 -11.96 3.86
CA ILE A 100 14.23 -11.42 2.84
C ILE A 100 14.97 -10.47 1.89
N VAL A 101 15.81 -9.59 2.44
CA VAL A 101 16.66 -8.68 1.65
C VAL A 101 17.57 -9.49 0.72
N LEU A 102 18.23 -10.51 1.26
CA LEU A 102 19.12 -11.39 0.49
C LEU A 102 18.34 -12.12 -0.61
N SER A 103 17.19 -12.72 -0.28
CA SER A 103 16.34 -13.42 -1.25
C SER A 103 15.91 -12.51 -2.39
N THR A 104 15.53 -11.27 -2.10
CA THR A 104 15.10 -10.29 -3.11
C THR A 104 16.27 -9.85 -3.99
N LEU A 105 17.42 -9.54 -3.40
CA LEU A 105 18.63 -9.17 -4.15
C LEU A 105 19.12 -10.28 -5.07
N PHE A 106 19.12 -11.53 -4.59
CA PHE A 106 19.44 -12.68 -5.44
C PHE A 106 18.41 -12.82 -6.57
N CYS A 107 17.12 -12.73 -6.28
CA CYS A 107 16.06 -12.85 -7.27
C CYS A 107 16.18 -11.80 -8.39
N GLU A 108 16.47 -10.54 -8.04
CA GLU A 108 16.71 -9.47 -9.03
C GLU A 108 17.93 -9.77 -9.90
N ARG A 109 19.02 -10.25 -9.29
CA ARG A 109 20.24 -10.60 -10.03
C ARG A 109 20.01 -11.78 -10.97
N TYR A 110 19.30 -12.81 -10.52
CA TYR A 110 18.95 -13.98 -11.34
C TYR A 110 17.97 -13.64 -12.46
N THR A 111 16.98 -12.79 -12.20
CA THR A 111 16.01 -12.35 -13.21
C THR A 111 16.69 -11.50 -14.27
N LYS A 112 17.57 -10.58 -13.88
CA LYS A 112 18.34 -9.74 -14.82
C LYS A 112 19.34 -10.55 -15.65
N PHE A 113 19.92 -11.62 -15.09
CA PHE A 113 20.76 -12.55 -15.84
C PHE A 113 19.95 -13.44 -16.80
N ARG A 114 18.75 -13.89 -16.39
CA ARG A 114 17.89 -14.76 -17.19
C ARG A 114 17.11 -14.04 -18.29
N PHE A 115 16.85 -12.74 -18.13
CA PHE A 115 16.16 -11.89 -19.11
C PHE A 115 17.06 -10.84 -19.76
N GLY A 116 18.38 -11.02 -19.72
CA GLY A 116 19.35 -10.19 -20.42
C GLY A 116 19.11 -10.17 -21.93
N ARG A 117 18.28 -9.22 -22.37
CA ARG A 117 18.48 -8.42 -23.57
C ARG A 117 18.90 -7.02 -23.13
#